data_AF-A0A0S6UE62-F1
#
_entry.id   AF-A0A0S6UE62-F1
#
_cell.length_a   1.000
_cell.length_b   1.000
_cell.length_c   1.000
_cell.angle_alpha   90.00
_cell.angle_beta   90.00
_cell.angle_gamma   90.00
#
_symmetry.space_group_name_H-M   'P 1'
#
loop_
_entity.id
_entity.type
_entity.pdbx_description
1 polymer ?
#
loop_
_entity_poly.entity_id
_entity_poly.type
_entity_poly.pdbx_seq_one_letter_code
_entity_poly.pdbx_strand_id
1 'polypeptide(L)' 'MSKQVEITKLSSRGQVVIPKEIRQQLGWETGDHVAVEVQGDMVILRRLQLGSYGEGRYQQARMSLIK' A
#
# COMPACT_ATOMS: atom_id res chain seq x y z
N MET A 1 5.79 -17.43 -11.31
CA MET A 1 5.53 -15.99 -11.41
C MET A 1 6.87 -15.28 -11.49
N SER A 2 7.09 -14.45 -12.50
CA SER A 2 8.32 -13.66 -12.65
C SER A 2 8.34 -12.56 -11.59
N LYS A 3 9.47 -12.41 -10.89
CA LYS A 3 9.68 -11.33 -9.94
C LYS A 3 9.96 -10.04 -10.73
N GLN A 4 9.05 -9.08 -10.71
CA GLN A 4 9.29 -7.75 -11.27
C GLN A 4 9.91 -6.86 -10.20
N VAL A 5 11.06 -6.26 -10.49
CA VAL A 5 11.79 -5.36 -9.59
C VAL A 5 12.06 -4.07 -10.35
N GLU A 6 11.64 -2.95 -9.77
CA GLU A 6 11.87 -1.61 -10.29
C GLU A 6 12.50 -0.76 -9.19
N ILE A 7 13.49 0.07 -9.53
CA ILE A 7 14.17 0.94 -8.57
C ILE A 7 13.52 2.32 -8.64
N THR A 8 13.03 2.81 -7.51
CA THR A 8 12.50 4.17 -7.38
C THR A 8 13.21 4.92 -6.26
N LYS A 9 13.16 6.25 -6.33
CA LYS A 9 13.80 7.12 -5.34
C LYS A 9 12.79 7.57 -4.29
N LEU A 10 13.22 7.61 -3.04
CA LEU A 10 12.49 8.30 -1.98
C LEU A 10 12.57 9.81 -2.21
N SER A 11 11.42 10.46 -2.34
CA SER A 11 11.37 11.92 -2.47
C SER A 11 11.77 12.60 -1.17
N SER A 12 12.04 13.91 -1.22
CA SER A 12 12.38 14.71 -0.04
C SER A 12 11.30 14.72 1.05
N ARG A 13 10.05 14.39 0.69
CA ARG A 13 8.92 14.28 1.63
C ARG A 13 8.66 12.84 2.09
N GLY A 14 9.58 11.91 1.84
CA GLY A 14 9.41 10.51 2.20
C GLY A 14 8.39 9.76 1.34
N GLN A 15 8.06 10.27 0.15
CA GLN A 15 7.13 9.60 -0.76
C GLN A 15 7.91 8.69 -1.72
N VAL A 16 7.42 7.47 -1.92
CA VAL A 16 7.91 6.55 -2.95
C VAL A 16 6.87 6.40 -4.05
N VAL A 17 7.30 6.37 -5.31
CA VAL A 17 6.41 6.13 -6.44
C VAL A 17 6.32 4.62 -6.67
N ILE A 18 5.09 4.10 -6.79
CA ILE A 18 4.87 2.74 -7.29
C ILE A 18 4.73 2.83 -8.82
N PRO A 19 5.65 2.21 -9.60
CA PRO A 19 5.61 2.21 -11.06
C PRO A 19 4.26 1.77 -11.62
N LYS A 20 3.91 2.30 -12.79
CA LYS A 20 2.59 2.13 -13.39
C LYS A 20 2.26 0.65 -13.63
N GLU A 21 3.23 -0.11 -14.11
CA GLU A 21 3.11 -1.52 -14.47
C GLU A 21 2.81 -2.36 -13.23
N ILE A 22 3.49 -2.07 -12.11
CA ILE A 22 3.25 -2.71 -10.82
C ILE A 22 1.85 -2.35 -10.28
N ARG A 23 1.44 -1.07 -10.37
CA ARG A 23 0.08 -0.68 -9.96
C ARG A 23 -0.99 -1.40 -10.78
N GLN A 24 -0.82 -1.51 -12.10
CA GLN A 24 -1.76 -2.21 -12.98
C GLN A 24 -1.83 -3.70 -12.64
N GLN A 25 -0.70 -4.36 -12.39
CA GLN A 25 -0.67 -5.76 -11.99
C GLN A 25 -1.37 -5.99 -10.65
N LEU A 26 -1.23 -5.08 -9.70
CA LEU A 26 -1.87 -5.16 -8.39
C LEU A 26 -3.30 -4.60 -8.38
N GLY A 27 -3.77 -4.04 -9.50
CA GLY A 27 -5.07 -3.39 -9.64
C GLY A 27 -5.23 -2.13 -8.76
N TRP A 28 -4.15 -1.43 -8.44
CA TRP A 28 -4.19 -0.22 -7.61
C TRP A 28 -4.61 1.00 -8.44
N GLU A 29 -5.54 1.77 -7.89
CA GLU A 29 -6.12 2.97 -8.47
C GLU A 29 -5.88 4.20 -7.60
N THR A 30 -6.08 5.38 -8.17
CA THR A 30 -5.97 6.64 -7.43
C THR A 30 -7.02 6.68 -6.32
N GLY A 31 -6.60 7.03 -5.11
CA GLY A 31 -7.48 7.09 -3.93
C GLY A 31 -7.57 5.77 -3.15
N ASP A 32 -6.96 4.69 -3.65
CA ASP A 32 -6.82 3.46 -2.87
C ASP A 32 -6.06 3.71 -1.56
N HIS A 33 -6.57 3.14 -0.49
CA HIS A 33 -5.88 3.13 0.78
C HIS A 33 -4.95 1.93 0.85
N VAL A 34 -3.75 2.16 1.38
CA VAL A 34 -2.70 1.14 1.49
C VAL A 34 -2.23 1.10 2.93
N ALA A 35 -2.25 -0.08 3.54
CA ALA A 35 -1.58 -0.31 4.81
C ALA A 35 -0.08 -0.41 4.57
N VAL A 36 0.68 0.22 5.47
CA VAL A 36 2.14 0.26 5.47
C VAL A 36 2.62 -0.43 6.74
N GLU A 37 3.39 -1.50 6.59
CA GLU A 37 3.91 -2.30 7.69
C GLU A 37 5.43 -2.45 7.56
N VAL A 38 6.13 -2.45 8.70
CA VAL A 38 7.56 -2.75 8.77
C VAL A 38 7.73 -4.24 9.05
N GLN A 39 8.50 -4.93 8.21
CA GLN A 39 8.92 -6.30 8.44
C GLN A 39 10.45 -6.39 8.27
N GLY A 40 11.17 -6.38 9.38
CA GLY A 40 12.63 -6.36 9.38
C GLY A 40 13.17 -5.07 8.75
N ASP A 41 13.93 -5.22 7.67
CA ASP A 41 14.47 -4.13 6.85
C ASP A 41 13.59 -3.76 5.64
N MET A 42 12.40 -4.36 5.54
CA MET A 42 11.46 -4.14 4.44
C MET A 42 10.21 -3.38 4.89
N VAL A 43 9.59 -2.70 3.92
CA VAL A 43 8.23 -2.18 4.05
C VAL A 43 7.29 -3.02 3.20
N ILE A 44 6.23 -3.54 3.82
CA ILE A 44 5.14 -4.22 3.13
C ILE A 44 4.00 -3.24 2.92
N LEU A 45 3.53 -3.16 1.68
CA LEU A 45 2.37 -2.38 1.28
C LEU A 45 1.22 -3.31 0.92
N ARG A 46 0.06 -3.14 1.55
CA ARG A 46 -1.15 -3.93 1.27
C ARG A 46 -2.32 -3.02 0.93
N ARG A 47 -2.90 -3.16 -0.27
CA ARG A 47 -4.12 -2.44 -0.64
C ARG A 47 -5.25 -2.86 0.31
N LEU A 48 -5.96 -1.88 0.83
CA LEU A 48 -7.10 -2.07 1.69
C LEU A 48 -8.38 -1.99 0.87
N GLN A 49 -9.14 -3.08 0.87
CA GLN A 49 -10.52 -3.07 0.38
C GLN A 49 -11.42 -2.51 1.47
N LEU A 50 -11.40 -1.19 1.64
CA LEU A 50 -12.30 -0.46 2.54
C LEU A 50 -13.70 -0.35 1.90
N GLY A 51 -14.29 -1.46 1.47
CA GLY A 51 -15.60 -1.45 0.80
C GLY A 51 -16.67 -0.80 1.68
N SER A 52 -17.33 0.25 1.19
CA SER A 52 -18.53 0.89 1.78
C SER A 52 -18.44 1.30 3.26
N TYR A 53 -17.24 1.35 3.86
CA TYR A 53 -17.07 1.81 5.22
C TYR A 53 -17.07 3.35 5.22
N GLY A 54 -18.16 3.94 5.72
CA GLY A 54 -18.28 5.39 5.91
C GLY A 54 -17.17 5.98 6.79
N GLU A 55 -17.04 7.31 6.72
CA GLU A 55 -16.03 8.10 7.43
C GLU A 55 -15.97 7.74 8.92
N GLY A 56 -14.84 7.16 9.36
CA GLY A 56 -14.59 6.85 10.78
C GLY A 56 -13.94 5.49 11.07
N ARG A 57 -13.76 4.60 10.09
CA ARG A 57 -13.33 3.20 10.34
C ARG A 57 -11.87 2.86 10.03
N TYR A 58 -11.02 3.84 9.72
CA TYR A 58 -9.56 3.61 9.61
C TYR A 58 -8.98 2.91 10.84
N GLN A 59 -9.44 3.28 12.03
CA GLN A 59 -8.98 2.66 13.28
C GLN A 59 -9.42 1.19 13.37
N GLN A 60 -10.61 0.84 12.86
CA GLN A 60 -11.09 -0.56 12.88
C GLN A 60 -10.30 -1.42 11.88
N ALA A 61 -10.07 -0.92 10.66
CA ALA A 61 -9.22 -1.59 9.67
C ALA A 61 -7.78 -1.74 10.18
N ARG A 62 -7.25 -0.72 10.86
CA ARG A 62 -5.92 -0.78 11.50
C ARG A 62 -5.87 -1.86 12.58
N MET A 63 -6.85 -1.91 13.49
CA MET A 63 -6.90 -2.91 14.56
C MET A 63 -7.03 -4.34 14.02
N SER A 64 -7.75 -4.55 12.91
CA SER A 64 -7.86 -5.89 12.29
C SER A 64 -6.59 -6.36 11.61
N LEU A 65 -5.68 -5.45 11.23
CA LEU A 65 -4.39 -5.77 10.60
C LEU A 65 -3.27 -6.04 11.61
N ILE A 66 -3.49 -5.74 12.90
CA ILE A 66 -2.53 -5.91 14.00
C ILE A 66 -2.74 -7.23 14.76
N LYS A 67 -3.89 -7.90 14.56
CA LYS A 67 -4.13 -9.26 15.08
C LYS A 67 -3.35 -10.30 14.29
#